data_AF-A0A875RZH4-F1
#
_entry.id   AF-A0A875RZH4-F1
#
_cell.length_a   1.000
_cell.length_b   1.000
_cell.length_c   1.000
_cell.angle_alpha   90.00
_cell.angle_beta   90.00
_cell.angle_gamma   90.00
#
_symmetry.space_group_name_H-M   'P 1'
#
loop_
_entity.id
_entity.type
_entity.pdbx_description
1 polymer ?
#
loop_
_entity_poly.entity_id
_entity_poly.type
_entity_poly.pdbx_seq_one_letter_code
_entity_poly.pdbx_strand_id
1 'polypeptide(L)'
;MIPVLRHSPNRKAVEPYIKRALERGRHSSHGIRVDDKKHEVVANSDKSGLGVLFLEAPFILLPEYEMLNLIELGKACAYCGTVLKVDDLGKLRDDKAHVRHRSKYSKMERFIKGLDCDRCSLRWCCQKCKDADFKHNLLHHLPDNKTGTHNFVDSASKKKDVFLYGNWTQLRSLILEDDLEICYYGIMAILQVYYDDKLMKPFESLTFCDDIELAESFLSSGNETVTKEALHKSYQLLCDCFKKLDLSYDRYLKYLTIYKLNNFGGCIYLITSTLGRVAENGNANCRIEYYDEQDCSATETVIDSFRVKPVSENSVELIKESFVEAENKTPIYVTDNRSNKKILKVLNVTRLKANEPLTIKDVDYSLPTDSEDEFAVLSLDLDNEEQRRMRMIQSRHRFSTSALLQPAKNSKMRTASFTSSGSSFGEGIIKYNRAQIREMLQQLTLEEGIQEESEADDNFMLEVPSTFGKGRKTVRFGHDATNL
;
A
#
# COMPACT_ATOMS: atom_id res chain seq x y z
N MET A 1 6.42 -1.23 24.24
CA MET A 1 7.82 -1.59 23.93
C MET A 1 7.79 -2.97 23.28
N ILE A 2 7.87 -3.03 21.95
CA ILE A 2 8.06 -4.30 21.24
C ILE A 2 9.47 -4.78 21.62
N PRO A 3 9.65 -6.02 22.10
CA PRO A 3 11.00 -6.54 22.33
C PRO A 3 11.78 -6.33 21.03
N VAL A 4 12.98 -5.76 21.13
CA VAL A 4 13.89 -5.61 19.98
C VAL A 4 14.31 -7.00 19.57
N LEU A 5 13.43 -7.65 18.81
CA LEU A 5 13.67 -8.92 18.18
C LEU A 5 14.68 -8.64 17.08
N ARG A 6 15.95 -8.79 17.42
CA ARG A 6 17.05 -8.74 16.46
C ARG A 6 16.98 -9.98 15.57
N HIS A 7 15.92 -10.11 14.79
CA HIS A 7 15.84 -11.12 13.75
C HIS A 7 16.56 -10.56 12.53
N SER A 8 17.71 -11.15 12.21
CA SER A 8 18.36 -10.94 10.91
C SER A 8 17.83 -11.97 9.92
N PRO A 9 17.59 -11.60 8.66
CA PRO A 9 17.19 -12.57 7.63
C PRO A 9 18.26 -13.65 7.48
N ASN A 10 17.87 -14.86 7.04
CA ASN A 10 18.84 -15.90 6.72
C ASN A 10 19.51 -15.59 5.38
N ARG A 11 20.46 -14.65 5.42
CA ARG A 11 21.14 -14.08 4.25
C ARG A 11 21.79 -15.13 3.35
N LYS A 12 22.36 -16.19 3.95
CA LYS A 12 22.92 -17.33 3.22
C LYS A 12 21.87 -18.08 2.40
N ALA A 13 20.67 -18.24 2.95
CA ALA A 13 19.58 -18.92 2.26
C ALA A 13 18.93 -18.03 1.18
N VAL A 14 18.87 -16.72 1.39
CA VAL A 14 18.28 -15.76 0.42
C VAL A 14 19.23 -15.41 -0.73
N GLU A 15 20.54 -15.35 -0.50
CA GLU A 15 21.55 -14.92 -1.47
C GLU A 15 21.40 -15.52 -2.88
N PRO A 16 21.22 -16.84 -3.08
CA PRO A 16 21.14 -17.43 -4.41
C PRO A 16 19.98 -16.87 -5.24
N TYR A 17 18.89 -16.46 -4.57
CA TYR A 17 17.72 -15.89 -5.22
C TYR A 17 17.96 -14.42 -5.61
N ILE A 18 18.65 -13.65 -4.76
CA ILE A 18 19.04 -12.27 -5.07
C ILE A 18 20.03 -12.24 -6.24
N LYS A 19 21.08 -13.08 -6.20
CA LYS A 19 22.05 -13.18 -7.30
C LYS A 19 21.37 -13.50 -8.62
N ARG A 20 20.48 -14.49 -8.64
CA ARG A 20 19.69 -14.85 -9.83
C ARG A 20 18.83 -13.68 -10.33
N ALA A 21 18.23 -12.90 -9.43
CA ALA A 21 17.42 -11.74 -9.81
C ALA A 21 18.30 -10.65 -10.46
N LEU A 22 19.49 -10.39 -9.92
CA LEU A 22 20.45 -9.43 -10.46
C LEU A 22 21.05 -9.89 -11.81
N GLU A 23 21.26 -11.19 -12.02
CA GLU A 23 21.77 -11.76 -13.27
C GLU A 23 20.76 -11.70 -14.43
N ARG A 24 19.45 -11.69 -14.14
CA ARG A 24 18.39 -11.60 -15.15
C ARG A 24 18.41 -10.25 -15.89
N GLY A 25 18.94 -9.20 -15.27
CA GLY A 25 19.10 -7.86 -15.85
C GLY A 25 20.31 -7.76 -16.77
N ARG A 26 20.32 -8.47 -17.91
CA ARG A 26 21.48 -8.54 -18.84
C ARG A 26 21.97 -7.19 -19.40
N HIS A 27 21.21 -6.10 -19.23
CA HIS A 27 21.54 -4.76 -19.74
C HIS A 27 21.54 -3.67 -18.67
N SER A 28 21.25 -3.99 -17.41
CA SER A 28 21.21 -3.02 -16.31
C SER A 28 22.38 -3.25 -15.37
N SER A 29 23.38 -2.36 -15.39
CA SER A 29 24.35 -2.30 -14.31
C SER A 29 23.62 -1.87 -13.03
N HIS A 30 23.24 -2.85 -12.20
CA HIS A 30 22.61 -2.54 -10.92
C HIS A 30 23.61 -1.82 -10.02
N GLY A 31 23.13 -0.84 -9.25
CA GLY A 31 23.95 -0.11 -8.27
C GLY A 31 24.38 -0.96 -7.07
N ILE A 32 23.97 -2.24 -7.05
CA ILE A 32 24.11 -3.15 -5.93
C ILE A 32 24.68 -4.50 -6.38
N ARG A 33 25.30 -5.22 -5.44
CA ARG A 33 25.73 -6.61 -5.59
C ARG A 33 25.61 -7.33 -4.25
N VAL A 34 25.77 -8.66 -4.26
CA VAL A 34 25.88 -9.44 -3.02
C VAL A 34 27.36 -9.66 -2.68
N ASP A 35 27.74 -9.43 -1.43
CA ASP A 35 29.06 -9.78 -0.91
C ASP A 35 29.11 -11.28 -0.59
N ASP A 36 29.97 -12.04 -1.28
CA ASP A 36 30.06 -13.50 -1.15
C ASP A 36 30.51 -13.99 0.24
N LYS A 37 31.19 -13.14 1.02
CA LYS A 37 31.74 -13.50 2.33
C LYS A 37 30.74 -13.20 3.45
N LYS A 38 30.05 -12.07 3.35
CA LYS A 38 29.09 -11.61 4.36
C LYS A 38 27.65 -11.97 4.03
N HIS A 39 27.38 -12.33 2.78
CA HIS A 39 26.05 -12.59 2.24
C HIS A 39 25.13 -11.34 2.33
N GLU A 40 25.72 -10.14 2.31
CA GLU A 40 25.03 -8.87 2.45
C GLU A 40 24.84 -8.19 1.08
N VAL A 41 23.75 -7.42 0.94
CA VAL A 41 23.59 -6.51 -0.20
C VAL A 41 24.46 -5.27 0.04
N VAL A 42 25.37 -5.01 -0.88
CA VAL A 42 26.36 -3.94 -0.79
C VAL A 42 26.32 -3.06 -2.04
N ALA A 43 26.82 -1.83 -1.93
CA ALA A 43 27.03 -0.96 -3.08
C ALA A 43 28.04 -1.59 -4.07
N ASN A 44 27.69 -1.59 -5.35
CA ASN A 44 28.53 -2.17 -6.41
C ASN A 44 29.75 -1.28 -6.73
N SER A 45 29.57 0.04 -6.67
CA SER A 45 30.60 1.04 -6.95
C SER A 45 30.52 2.17 -5.93
N ASP A 46 31.55 3.00 -5.87
CA ASP A 46 31.48 4.27 -5.15
C ASP A 46 30.33 5.12 -5.71
N LYS A 47 29.58 5.78 -4.82
CA LYS A 47 28.52 6.74 -5.13
C LYS A 47 28.89 8.08 -4.48
N SER A 48 29.36 9.00 -5.31
CA SER A 48 29.83 10.33 -4.90
C SER A 48 28.68 11.30 -4.57
N GLY A 49 27.50 11.07 -5.13
CA GLY A 49 26.27 11.84 -4.90
C GLY A 49 25.10 10.95 -4.46
N LEU A 50 23.99 11.59 -4.12
CA LEU A 50 22.72 10.92 -3.84
C LEU A 50 22.10 10.44 -5.16
N GLY A 51 21.35 9.35 -5.10
CA GLY A 51 20.85 8.71 -6.30
C GLY A 51 20.04 7.45 -6.01
N VAL A 52 19.42 6.93 -7.06
CA VAL A 52 18.73 5.65 -6.98
C VAL A 52 19.76 4.53 -6.97
N LEU A 53 19.69 3.59 -6.05
CA LEU A 53 20.56 2.41 -6.08
C LEU A 53 19.95 1.34 -6.97
N PHE A 54 18.67 1.08 -6.77
CA PHE A 54 17.89 0.13 -7.55
C PHE A 54 16.39 0.40 -7.42
N LEU A 55 15.65 -0.14 -8.38
CA LEU A 55 14.20 -0.28 -8.33
C LEU A 55 13.89 -1.76 -8.10
N GLU A 56 12.95 -2.09 -7.22
CA GLU A 56 12.54 -3.47 -6.94
C GLU A 56 11.04 -3.65 -7.16
N ALA A 57 10.68 -4.62 -8.00
CA ALA A 57 9.30 -5.06 -8.14
C ALA A 57 8.91 -6.01 -6.99
N PRO A 58 7.64 -6.04 -6.56
CA PRO A 58 7.22 -6.85 -5.43
C PRO A 58 7.47 -8.33 -5.67
N PHE A 59 8.08 -8.99 -4.69
CA PHE A 59 8.25 -10.45 -4.66
C PHE A 59 6.90 -11.15 -4.45
N ILE A 60 6.09 -10.63 -3.52
CA ILE A 60 4.67 -10.98 -3.36
C ILE A 60 3.87 -9.68 -3.34
N LEU A 61 3.01 -9.50 -4.34
CA LEU A 61 2.09 -8.37 -4.43
C LEU A 61 0.79 -8.72 -3.70
N LEU A 62 0.38 -7.88 -2.75
CA LEU A 62 -0.90 -7.99 -2.06
C LEU A 62 -1.62 -6.62 -2.13
N PRO A 63 -2.92 -6.60 -2.47
CA PRO A 63 -3.71 -5.39 -2.32
C PRO A 63 -3.83 -5.05 -0.83
N GLU A 64 -3.90 -3.75 -0.51
CA GLU A 64 -4.15 -3.29 0.86
C GLU A 64 -5.51 -3.77 1.38
N TYR A 65 -5.56 -4.06 2.67
CA TYR A 65 -6.73 -4.57 3.35
C TYR A 65 -7.88 -3.55 3.33
N GLU A 66 -7.56 -2.27 3.48
CA GLU A 66 -8.52 -1.16 3.38
C GLU A 66 -9.17 -1.08 1.98
N MET A 67 -8.44 -1.50 0.94
CA MET A 67 -8.92 -1.50 -0.44
C MET A 67 -9.90 -2.63 -0.73
N LEU A 68 -10.10 -3.60 0.18
CA LEU A 68 -11.00 -4.72 -0.04
C LEU A 68 -12.42 -4.29 -0.39
N ASN A 69 -12.94 -3.25 0.27
CA ASN A 69 -14.26 -2.72 -0.04
C ASN A 69 -14.33 -2.13 -1.45
N LEU A 70 -13.30 -1.38 -1.87
CA LEU A 70 -13.23 -0.84 -3.24
C LEU A 70 -13.09 -1.95 -4.29
N ILE A 71 -12.33 -3.00 -3.97
CA ILE A 71 -12.17 -4.16 -4.84
C ILE A 71 -13.52 -4.83 -5.06
N GLU A 72 -14.26 -5.16 -4.00
CA GLU A 72 -15.59 -5.79 -4.10
C GLU A 72 -16.60 -4.91 -4.86
N LEU A 73 -16.48 -3.59 -4.77
CA LEU A 73 -17.29 -2.64 -5.54
C LEU A 73 -16.83 -2.46 -6.99
N GLY A 74 -15.73 -3.09 -7.41
CA GLY A 74 -15.15 -2.94 -8.74
C GLY A 74 -14.54 -1.55 -9.00
N LYS A 75 -14.23 -0.80 -7.93
CA LYS A 75 -13.60 0.52 -7.96
C LYS A 75 -12.08 0.46 -7.85
N ALA A 76 -11.53 -0.68 -7.42
CA ALA A 76 -10.09 -0.95 -7.39
C ALA A 76 -9.79 -2.24 -8.16
N CYS A 77 -8.54 -2.36 -8.63
CA CYS A 77 -8.09 -3.56 -9.32
C CYS A 77 -8.10 -4.76 -8.37
N ALA A 78 -8.76 -5.85 -8.77
CA ALA A 78 -8.87 -7.07 -7.96
C ALA A 78 -7.53 -7.74 -7.62
N TYR A 79 -6.52 -7.54 -8.46
CA TYR A 79 -5.20 -8.12 -8.26
C TYR A 79 -4.25 -7.21 -7.46
N CYS A 80 -4.10 -5.95 -7.88
CA CYS A 80 -3.07 -5.06 -7.34
C CYS A 80 -3.60 -3.99 -6.37
N GLY A 81 -4.92 -3.89 -6.20
CA GLY A 81 -5.56 -2.92 -5.30
C GLY A 81 -5.56 -1.47 -5.79
N THR A 82 -4.83 -1.15 -6.87
CA THR A 82 -4.79 0.21 -7.44
C THR A 82 -6.20 0.70 -7.74
N VAL A 83 -6.52 1.89 -7.23
CA VAL A 83 -7.80 2.55 -7.49
C VAL A 83 -7.93 2.76 -9.00
N LEU A 84 -9.04 2.29 -9.54
CA LEU A 84 -9.36 2.50 -10.93
C LEU A 84 -9.79 3.96 -11.06
N LYS A 85 -9.09 4.76 -11.89
CA LYS A 85 -9.46 6.17 -12.16
C LYS A 85 -10.75 6.20 -12.98
N VAL A 86 -11.86 5.95 -12.32
CA VAL A 86 -13.23 6.01 -12.83
C VAL A 86 -13.63 7.49 -12.84
N ASP A 87 -13.79 8.12 -14.01
CA ASP A 87 -14.37 9.47 -14.11
C ASP A 87 -15.75 9.50 -13.40
N ASP A 88 -16.26 10.68 -13.00
CA ASP A 88 -17.53 10.87 -12.26
C ASP A 88 -18.78 10.22 -12.93
N LEU A 89 -18.59 9.58 -14.08
CA LEU A 89 -19.57 8.86 -14.88
C LEU A 89 -19.23 7.37 -15.08
N GLY A 90 -18.30 6.78 -14.33
CA GLY A 90 -18.05 5.33 -14.38
C GLY A 90 -16.97 4.85 -15.37
N LYS A 91 -16.15 5.73 -15.99
CA LYS A 91 -15.19 5.36 -17.04
C LYS A 91 -13.75 5.46 -16.57
N LEU A 92 -12.98 4.38 -16.76
CA LEU A 92 -11.53 4.47 -16.74
C LEU A 92 -11.03 5.36 -17.89
N ARG A 93 -10.15 6.30 -17.57
CA ARG A 93 -9.48 7.17 -18.53
C ARG A 93 -8.60 6.30 -19.43
N ASP A 94 -8.99 6.09 -20.68
CA ASP A 94 -8.08 5.56 -21.69
C ASP A 94 -7.02 6.64 -21.97
N ASP A 95 -5.73 6.37 -21.68
CA ASP A 95 -4.60 7.27 -22.01
C ASP A 95 -4.42 7.52 -23.53
N LYS A 96 -5.26 6.88 -24.37
CA LYS A 96 -5.24 7.03 -25.82
C LYS A 96 -6.63 7.32 -26.34
N ALA A 97 -7.08 8.56 -26.15
CA ALA A 97 -8.30 9.07 -26.76
C ALA A 97 -8.15 9.20 -28.30
N HIS A 98 -8.34 8.11 -29.03
CA HIS A 98 -8.84 8.22 -30.40
C HIS A 98 -10.30 8.65 -30.35
N VAL A 99 -10.51 9.96 -30.44
CA VAL A 99 -11.83 10.59 -30.62
C VAL A 99 -12.46 10.02 -31.89
N ARG A 100 -13.39 9.08 -31.74
CA ARG A 100 -14.37 8.76 -32.77
C ARG A 100 -15.77 8.84 -32.17
N HIS A 101 -16.55 9.75 -32.74
CA HIS A 101 -17.98 9.97 -32.50
C HIS A 101 -18.72 8.67 -32.18
N ARG A 102 -19.26 8.54 -30.97
CA ARG A 102 -20.28 7.54 -30.63
C ARG A 102 -21.46 8.20 -29.95
N SER A 103 -22.64 7.69 -30.30
CA SER A 103 -23.96 8.26 -30.04
C SER A 103 -24.27 8.44 -28.55
N LYS A 104 -25.16 9.39 -28.26
CA LYS A 104 -25.57 9.85 -26.92
C LYS A 104 -26.16 8.74 -26.03
N TYR A 105 -26.50 7.58 -26.59
CA TYR A 105 -27.11 6.43 -25.92
C TYR A 105 -26.16 5.25 -25.63
N SER A 106 -24.88 5.29 -26.07
CA SER A 106 -23.89 4.26 -25.72
C SER A 106 -22.99 4.66 -24.53
N LYS A 107 -23.44 5.64 -23.72
CA LYS A 107 -22.58 6.41 -22.81
C LYS A 107 -22.56 5.94 -21.35
N MET A 108 -23.27 4.87 -20.98
CA MET A 108 -23.47 4.49 -19.57
C MET A 108 -22.62 3.31 -19.06
N GLU A 109 -22.02 2.51 -19.94
CA GLU A 109 -21.11 1.44 -19.52
C GLU A 109 -19.97 1.34 -20.53
N ARG A 110 -18.87 2.06 -20.29
CA ARG A 110 -17.61 1.69 -20.92
C ARG A 110 -16.97 0.61 -20.06
N PHE A 111 -17.47 -0.61 -20.24
CA PHE A 111 -16.70 -1.84 -20.01
C PHE A 111 -15.30 -1.65 -20.57
N ILE A 112 -14.26 -1.92 -19.78
CA ILE A 112 -12.95 -2.14 -20.39
C ILE A 112 -13.05 -3.53 -21.00
N LYS A 113 -13.39 -3.62 -22.29
CA LYS A 113 -13.60 -4.89 -22.98
C LYS A 113 -12.45 -5.86 -22.67
N GLY A 114 -12.76 -6.93 -21.93
CA GLY A 114 -11.82 -7.99 -21.59
C GLY A 114 -11.14 -7.88 -20.22
N LEU A 115 -11.28 -6.77 -19.47
CA LEU A 115 -10.71 -6.58 -18.12
C LEU A 115 -11.75 -6.54 -16.99
N ASP A 116 -13.02 -6.83 -17.32
CA ASP A 116 -14.06 -7.05 -16.32
C ASP A 116 -14.26 -8.57 -16.15
N CYS A 117 -14.77 -8.98 -14.99
CA CYS A 117 -15.26 -10.34 -14.82
C CYS A 117 -16.71 -10.44 -15.30
N ASP A 118 -17.04 -11.51 -16.02
CA ASP A 118 -18.40 -11.73 -16.53
C ASP A 118 -19.39 -12.25 -15.45
N ARG A 119 -18.89 -12.61 -14.26
CA ARG A 119 -19.67 -13.24 -13.18
C ARG A 119 -19.81 -12.40 -11.91
N CYS A 120 -18.93 -11.42 -11.68
CA CYS A 120 -18.97 -10.56 -10.50
C CYS A 120 -18.51 -9.13 -10.82
N SER A 121 -18.61 -8.23 -9.83
CA SER A 121 -18.27 -6.81 -9.96
C SER A 121 -16.76 -6.52 -10.08
N LEU A 122 -15.91 -7.51 -9.86
CA LEU A 122 -14.46 -7.33 -9.86
C LEU A 122 -13.91 -6.97 -11.25
N ARG A 123 -12.87 -6.14 -11.26
CA ARG A 123 -12.23 -5.59 -12.46
C ARG A 123 -10.71 -5.58 -12.31
N TRP A 124 -10.00 -5.58 -13.43
CA TRP A 124 -8.54 -5.47 -13.47
C TRP A 124 -8.10 -4.19 -14.16
N CYS A 125 -7.02 -3.57 -13.68
CA CYS A 125 -6.48 -2.36 -14.30
C CYS A 125 -5.78 -2.64 -15.64
N CYS A 126 -5.31 -3.87 -15.88
CA CYS A 126 -4.67 -4.27 -17.13
C CYS A 126 -4.72 -5.80 -17.33
N GLN A 127 -4.43 -6.26 -18.56
CA GLN A 127 -4.44 -7.69 -18.89
C GLN A 127 -3.43 -8.49 -18.06
N LYS A 128 -2.24 -7.93 -17.78
CA LYS A 128 -1.24 -8.58 -16.93
C LYS A 128 -1.77 -8.89 -15.53
N CYS A 129 -2.52 -7.96 -14.93
CA CYS A 129 -3.15 -8.18 -13.64
C CYS A 129 -4.23 -9.27 -13.72
N LYS A 130 -5.04 -9.27 -14.78
CA LYS A 130 -6.05 -10.32 -15.01
C LYS A 130 -5.43 -11.70 -15.15
N ASP A 131 -4.36 -11.82 -15.93
CA ASP A 131 -3.67 -13.09 -16.17
C ASP A 131 -2.92 -13.59 -14.92
N ALA A 132 -2.44 -12.68 -14.08
CA ALA A 132 -1.74 -12.98 -12.84
C ALA A 132 -2.68 -13.41 -11.68
N ASP A 133 -3.96 -13.07 -11.77
CA ASP A 133 -4.93 -13.23 -10.68
C ASP A 133 -5.56 -14.63 -10.64
N PHE A 134 -4.77 -15.61 -10.20
CA PHE A 134 -5.27 -16.98 -10.00
C PHE A 134 -6.30 -17.08 -8.85
N LYS A 135 -6.33 -16.09 -7.94
CA LYS A 135 -7.17 -16.11 -6.73
C LYS A 135 -8.59 -15.69 -7.04
N HIS A 136 -8.81 -14.84 -8.04
CA HIS A 136 -10.13 -14.33 -8.40
C HIS A 136 -11.22 -15.39 -8.47
N ASN A 137 -11.06 -16.39 -9.37
CA ASN A 137 -12.07 -17.42 -9.56
C ASN A 137 -12.23 -18.30 -8.31
N LEU A 138 -11.14 -18.49 -7.56
CA LEU A 138 -11.10 -19.30 -6.34
C LEU A 138 -11.90 -18.65 -5.20
N LEU A 139 -11.69 -17.35 -4.98
CA LEU A 139 -12.13 -16.65 -3.77
C LEU A 139 -13.46 -15.90 -3.95
N HIS A 140 -13.85 -15.56 -5.19
CA HIS A 140 -15.02 -14.71 -5.44
C HIS A 140 -16.16 -15.39 -6.20
N HIS A 141 -15.92 -16.53 -6.87
CA HIS A 141 -16.98 -17.22 -7.61
C HIS A 141 -17.49 -18.44 -6.85
N LEU A 142 -18.81 -18.55 -6.75
CA LEU A 142 -19.45 -19.79 -6.34
C LEU A 142 -19.18 -20.87 -7.40
N PRO A 143 -18.67 -22.06 -7.03
CA PRO A 143 -18.50 -23.17 -7.97
C PRO A 143 -19.84 -23.63 -8.54
N ASP A 144 -19.87 -23.91 -9.85
CA ASP A 144 -21.07 -24.41 -10.54
C ASP A 144 -21.40 -25.88 -10.19
N ASN A 145 -20.54 -26.57 -9.44
CA ASN A 145 -20.73 -27.96 -9.04
C ASN A 145 -21.52 -28.10 -7.74
N LYS A 146 -22.24 -29.23 -7.61
CA LYS A 146 -23.04 -29.56 -6.41
C LYS A 146 -22.21 -29.67 -5.14
N THR A 147 -20.91 -29.90 -5.26
CA THR A 147 -19.99 -30.05 -4.12
C THR A 147 -19.52 -28.71 -3.56
N GLY A 148 -19.75 -27.59 -4.26
CA GLY A 148 -19.28 -26.27 -3.82
C GLY A 148 -17.76 -26.17 -3.75
N THR A 149 -17.05 -26.82 -4.67
CA THR A 149 -15.58 -26.91 -4.65
C THR A 149 -14.90 -26.42 -5.92
N HIS A 150 -13.76 -25.75 -5.79
CA HIS A 150 -12.88 -25.41 -6.92
C HIS A 150 -11.73 -26.41 -7.03
N ASN A 151 -11.24 -26.65 -8.25
CA ASN A 151 -9.92 -27.29 -8.41
C ASN A 151 -8.85 -26.22 -8.15
N PHE A 152 -7.94 -26.48 -7.21
CA PHE A 152 -6.78 -25.65 -6.99
C PHE A 152 -5.62 -26.14 -7.88
N VAL A 153 -5.15 -25.28 -8.76
CA VAL A 153 -4.03 -25.56 -9.67
C VAL A 153 -2.79 -24.78 -9.26
N ASP A 154 -1.61 -25.32 -9.54
CA ASP A 154 -0.34 -24.63 -9.32
C ASP A 154 0.02 -23.67 -10.46
N SER A 155 1.16 -22.98 -10.33
CA SER A 155 1.71 -22.07 -11.36
C SER A 155 2.03 -22.75 -12.69
N ALA A 156 2.12 -24.09 -12.72
CA ALA A 156 2.27 -24.89 -13.93
C ALA A 156 0.92 -25.45 -14.45
N SER A 157 -0.20 -24.94 -13.93
CA SER A 157 -1.56 -25.36 -14.25
C SER A 157 -1.87 -26.84 -13.95
N LYS A 158 -1.10 -27.47 -13.05
CA LYS A 158 -1.36 -28.85 -12.59
C LYS A 158 -2.28 -28.82 -11.38
N LYS A 159 -3.23 -29.75 -11.33
CA LYS A 159 -4.11 -29.91 -10.17
C LYS A 159 -3.30 -30.29 -8.93
N LYS A 160 -3.30 -29.40 -7.94
CA LYS A 160 -2.56 -29.54 -6.69
C LYS A 160 -3.50 -29.93 -5.54
N ASP A 161 -4.66 -29.27 -5.44
CA ASP A 161 -5.64 -29.55 -4.38
C ASP A 161 -7.10 -29.29 -4.83
N VAL A 162 -8.02 -29.38 -3.87
CA VAL A 162 -9.44 -29.03 -3.98
C VAL A 162 -9.73 -28.00 -2.90
N PHE A 163 -10.30 -26.87 -3.32
CA PHE A 163 -10.67 -25.76 -2.46
C PHE A 163 -12.16 -25.77 -2.17
N LEU A 164 -12.53 -25.57 -0.90
CA LEU A 164 -13.89 -25.60 -0.40
C LEU A 164 -14.39 -24.16 -0.22
N TYR A 165 -15.17 -23.67 -1.18
CA TYR A 165 -15.58 -22.26 -1.23
C TYR A 165 -16.40 -21.83 0.00
N GLY A 166 -17.27 -22.70 0.51
CA GLY A 166 -18.07 -22.42 1.71
C GLY A 166 -17.23 -22.22 2.99
N ASN A 167 -16.08 -22.88 3.09
CA ASN A 167 -15.17 -22.71 4.23
C ASN A 167 -14.39 -21.40 4.10
N TRP A 168 -14.01 -21.04 2.87
CA TRP A 168 -13.43 -19.72 2.58
C TRP A 168 -14.37 -18.58 2.93
N THR A 169 -15.65 -18.68 2.59
CA THR A 169 -16.62 -17.63 2.96
C THR A 169 -16.72 -17.45 4.47
N GLN A 170 -16.62 -18.54 5.25
CA GLN A 170 -16.60 -18.46 6.72
C GLN A 170 -15.31 -17.82 7.25
N LEU A 171 -14.15 -18.21 6.71
CA LEU A 171 -12.87 -17.62 7.04
C LEU A 171 -12.84 -16.12 6.71
N ARG A 172 -13.32 -15.75 5.53
CA ARG A 172 -13.39 -14.34 5.10
C ARG A 172 -14.32 -13.53 5.99
N SER A 173 -15.48 -14.07 6.37
CA SER A 173 -16.37 -13.41 7.33
C SER A 173 -15.68 -13.18 8.67
N LEU A 174 -15.01 -14.20 9.22
CA LEU A 174 -14.25 -14.07 10.47
C LEU A 174 -13.22 -12.93 10.38
N ILE A 175 -12.42 -12.93 9.31
CA ILE A 175 -11.36 -11.94 9.11
C ILE A 175 -11.93 -10.52 9.07
N LEU A 176 -13.02 -10.30 8.34
CA LEU A 176 -13.59 -8.96 8.17
C LEU A 176 -14.40 -8.50 9.38
N GLU A 177 -15.06 -9.42 10.09
CA GLU A 177 -15.88 -9.09 11.27
C GLU A 177 -15.01 -8.78 12.50
N ASP A 178 -13.93 -9.56 12.68
CA ASP A 178 -12.99 -9.40 13.80
C ASP A 178 -11.77 -8.53 13.42
N ASP A 179 -11.77 -7.93 12.24
CA ASP A 179 -10.72 -7.04 11.74
C ASP A 179 -9.29 -7.64 11.81
N LEU A 180 -9.16 -8.89 11.37
CA LEU A 180 -7.92 -9.67 11.43
C LEU A 180 -7.02 -9.40 10.21
N GLU A 181 -6.65 -8.14 10.01
CA GLU A 181 -5.84 -7.69 8.87
C GLU A 181 -4.55 -8.52 8.68
N ILE A 182 -3.80 -8.76 9.75
CA ILE A 182 -2.56 -9.53 9.67
C ILE A 182 -2.80 -10.97 9.19
N CYS A 183 -3.93 -11.57 9.58
CA CYS A 183 -4.33 -12.89 9.11
C CYS A 183 -4.70 -12.85 7.64
N TYR A 184 -5.40 -11.80 7.18
CA TYR A 184 -5.72 -11.63 5.76
C TYR A 184 -4.45 -11.66 4.89
N TYR A 185 -3.49 -10.80 5.18
CA TYR A 185 -2.26 -10.73 4.39
C TYR A 185 -1.42 -12.00 4.48
N GLY A 186 -1.30 -12.56 5.69
CA GLY A 186 -0.62 -13.83 5.92
C GLY A 186 -1.23 -14.94 5.07
N ILE A 187 -2.56 -15.08 5.10
CA ILE A 187 -3.29 -16.06 4.27
C ILE A 187 -3.08 -15.80 2.78
N MET A 188 -3.16 -14.54 2.33
CA MET A 188 -2.93 -14.22 0.93
C MET A 188 -1.50 -14.55 0.45
N ALA A 189 -0.50 -14.36 1.31
CA ALA A 189 0.88 -14.77 1.06
C ALA A 189 1.03 -16.29 1.04
N ILE A 190 0.38 -17.00 1.98
CA ILE A 190 0.33 -18.47 2.02
C ILE A 190 -0.26 -19.02 0.73
N LEU A 191 -1.39 -18.47 0.26
CA LEU A 191 -2.00 -18.88 -1.00
C LEU A 191 -1.05 -18.66 -2.19
N GLN A 192 -0.29 -17.56 -2.20
CA GLN A 192 0.69 -17.28 -3.25
C GLN A 192 1.83 -18.30 -3.26
N VAL A 193 2.38 -18.63 -2.08
CA VAL A 193 3.44 -19.62 -1.92
C VAL A 193 2.94 -21.03 -2.22
N TYR A 194 1.70 -21.35 -1.84
CA TYR A 194 1.07 -22.62 -2.14
C TYR A 194 0.73 -22.77 -3.63
N TYR A 195 0.45 -21.66 -4.32
CA TYR A 195 0.27 -21.64 -5.77
C TYR A 195 1.59 -21.82 -6.53
N ASP A 196 2.66 -21.14 -6.11
CA ASP A 196 3.97 -21.21 -6.76
C ASP A 196 5.08 -21.67 -5.79
N ASP A 197 5.40 -22.97 -5.82
CA ASP A 197 6.40 -23.59 -4.94
C ASP A 197 7.81 -22.99 -5.09
N LYS A 198 8.09 -22.30 -6.20
CA LYS A 198 9.35 -21.57 -6.39
C LYS A 198 9.52 -20.43 -5.38
N LEU A 199 8.43 -19.91 -4.84
CA LEU A 199 8.43 -18.81 -3.87
C LEU A 199 8.70 -19.30 -2.44
N MET A 200 8.42 -20.57 -2.14
CA MET A 200 8.47 -21.12 -0.78
C MET A 200 9.83 -20.91 -0.09
N LYS A 201 10.91 -21.38 -0.72
CA LYS A 201 12.26 -21.27 -0.14
C LYS A 201 12.73 -19.82 0.05
N PRO A 202 12.66 -18.93 -0.96
CA PRO A 202 13.05 -17.53 -0.75
C PRO A 202 12.18 -16.84 0.31
N PHE A 203 10.87 -17.10 0.32
CA PHE A 203 9.95 -16.56 1.32
C PHE A 203 10.31 -17.01 2.74
N GLU A 204 10.51 -18.31 2.96
CA GLU A 204 10.87 -18.88 4.27
C GLU A 204 12.26 -18.48 4.78
N SER A 205 13.08 -17.87 3.92
CA SER A 205 14.42 -17.40 4.24
C SER A 205 14.47 -15.92 4.67
N LEU A 206 13.35 -15.20 4.51
CA LEU A 206 13.18 -13.83 5.00
C LEU A 206 13.22 -13.77 6.53
N THR A 207 13.16 -12.57 7.09
CA THR A 207 13.18 -12.37 8.55
C THR A 207 11.92 -12.91 9.20
N PHE A 208 12.00 -13.67 10.29
CA PHE A 208 10.83 -14.21 10.98
C PHE A 208 11.10 -14.47 12.47
N CYS A 209 10.06 -14.80 13.22
CA CYS A 209 10.16 -15.24 14.62
C CYS A 209 10.12 -16.76 14.69
N ASP A 210 11.21 -17.39 15.15
CA ASP A 210 11.34 -18.85 15.28
C ASP A 210 10.57 -19.43 16.49
N ASP A 211 10.29 -18.61 17.50
CA ASP A 211 9.62 -19.04 18.73
C ASP A 211 8.11 -18.82 18.65
N ILE A 212 7.33 -19.88 18.91
CA ILE A 212 5.86 -19.90 18.79
C ILE A 212 5.19 -18.92 19.76
N GLU A 213 5.57 -18.95 21.04
CA GLU A 213 4.93 -18.11 22.07
C GLU A 213 5.25 -16.64 21.82
N LEU A 214 6.49 -16.37 21.42
CA LEU A 214 6.94 -15.05 21.04
C LEU A 214 6.26 -14.58 19.74
N ALA A 215 6.03 -15.47 18.77
CA ALA A 215 5.33 -15.16 17.54
C ALA A 215 3.86 -14.79 17.81
N GLU A 216 3.15 -15.55 18.63
CA GLU A 216 1.77 -15.23 19.03
C GLU A 216 1.70 -13.87 19.73
N SER A 217 2.56 -13.63 20.71
CA SER A 217 2.65 -12.34 21.42
C SER A 217 3.00 -11.19 20.49
N PHE A 218 3.96 -11.39 19.58
CA PHE A 218 4.38 -10.40 18.60
C PHE A 218 3.25 -10.08 17.60
N LEU A 219 2.53 -11.08 17.10
CA LEU A 219 1.41 -10.87 16.18
C LEU A 219 0.25 -10.14 16.86
N SER A 220 -0.03 -10.47 18.11
CA SER A 220 -1.05 -9.83 18.95
C SER A 220 -0.64 -8.42 19.42
N SER A 221 0.66 -8.09 19.34
CA SER A 221 1.13 -6.77 19.78
C SER A 221 0.62 -5.66 18.84
N GLY A 222 -0.07 -4.69 19.44
CA GLY A 222 -0.62 -3.53 18.75
C GLY A 222 -2.03 -3.69 18.18
N ASN A 223 -2.66 -4.87 18.30
CA ASN A 223 -4.05 -5.08 17.87
C ASN A 223 -4.78 -5.99 18.86
N GLU A 224 -5.81 -5.45 19.54
CA GLU A 224 -6.60 -6.17 20.55
C GLU A 224 -7.46 -7.30 19.96
N THR A 225 -7.78 -7.26 18.66
CA THR A 225 -8.60 -8.28 18.01
C THR A 225 -7.81 -9.53 17.63
N VAL A 226 -6.49 -9.39 17.44
CA VAL A 226 -5.59 -10.51 17.13
C VAL A 226 -5.24 -11.21 18.44
N THR A 227 -6.13 -12.10 18.90
CA THR A 227 -5.86 -12.97 20.04
C THR A 227 -5.31 -14.32 19.60
N LYS A 228 -4.75 -15.09 20.54
CA LYS A 228 -4.32 -16.47 20.32
C LYS A 228 -5.46 -17.35 19.80
N GLU A 229 -6.66 -17.17 20.36
CA GLU A 229 -7.85 -17.90 19.93
C GLU A 229 -8.24 -17.53 18.50
N ALA A 230 -8.18 -16.24 18.14
CA ALA A 230 -8.44 -15.78 16.78
C ALA A 230 -7.44 -16.35 15.78
N LEU A 231 -6.13 -16.34 16.11
CA LEU A 231 -5.05 -16.91 15.30
C LEU A 231 -5.24 -18.42 15.07
N HIS A 232 -5.61 -19.16 16.12
CA HIS A 232 -5.84 -20.60 16.01
C HIS A 232 -7.10 -20.92 15.20
N LYS A 233 -8.18 -20.14 15.39
CA LYS A 233 -9.43 -20.29 14.65
C LYS A 233 -9.25 -19.98 13.17
N SER A 234 -8.53 -18.91 12.83
CA SER A 234 -8.24 -18.56 11.43
C SER A 234 -7.35 -19.60 10.75
N TYR A 235 -6.36 -20.15 11.48
CA TYR A 235 -5.57 -21.29 11.03
C TYR A 235 -6.42 -22.53 10.71
N GLN A 236 -7.29 -22.93 11.63
CA GLN A 236 -8.16 -24.10 11.44
C GLN A 236 -9.05 -23.93 10.21
N LEU A 237 -9.72 -22.77 10.10
CA LEU A 237 -10.58 -22.47 8.95
C LEU A 237 -9.79 -22.41 7.64
N LEU A 238 -8.53 -21.94 7.65
CA LEU A 238 -7.66 -21.98 6.47
C LEU A 238 -7.36 -23.41 6.04
N CYS A 239 -6.97 -24.27 6.98
CA CYS A 239 -6.73 -25.69 6.68
C CYS A 239 -8.00 -26.36 6.15
N ASP A 240 -9.17 -26.03 6.72
CA ASP A 240 -10.46 -26.53 6.26
C ASP A 240 -10.86 -26.00 4.88
N CYS A 241 -10.27 -24.90 4.38
CA CYS A 241 -10.51 -24.46 3.01
C CYS A 241 -9.95 -25.43 1.95
N PHE A 242 -9.08 -26.36 2.34
CA PHE A 242 -8.36 -27.25 1.43
C PHE A 242 -8.47 -28.70 1.85
N LYS A 243 -8.46 -29.63 0.89
CA LYS A 243 -8.50 -31.07 1.23
C LYS A 243 -7.16 -31.66 1.62
N LYS A 244 -6.05 -31.06 1.17
CA LYS A 244 -4.69 -31.61 1.33
C LYS A 244 -3.67 -30.57 1.80
N LEU A 245 -4.10 -29.40 2.25
CA LEU A 245 -3.17 -28.38 2.74
C LEU A 245 -2.50 -28.89 4.02
N ASP A 246 -1.25 -29.32 3.89
CA ASP A 246 -0.40 -29.73 5.01
C ASP A 246 0.36 -28.52 5.55
N LEU A 247 -0.34 -27.71 6.35
CA LEU A 247 0.19 -26.54 7.03
C LEU A 247 0.07 -26.77 8.52
N SER A 248 1.19 -26.78 9.25
CA SER A 248 1.18 -26.78 10.70
C SER A 248 0.87 -25.39 11.25
N TYR A 249 0.35 -25.31 12.47
CA TYR A 249 0.10 -24.04 13.15
C TYR A 249 1.39 -23.21 13.34
N ASP A 250 2.49 -23.87 13.69
CA ASP A 250 3.82 -23.24 13.76
C ASP A 250 4.21 -22.57 12.44
N ARG A 251 4.06 -23.29 11.31
CA ARG A 251 4.36 -22.75 9.99
C ARG A 251 3.41 -21.64 9.59
N TYR A 252 2.14 -21.72 10.00
CA TYR A 252 1.17 -20.64 9.85
C TYR A 252 1.63 -19.36 10.58
N LEU A 253 1.99 -19.45 11.85
CA LEU A 253 2.51 -18.31 12.62
C LEU A 253 3.81 -17.76 12.02
N LYS A 254 4.72 -18.64 11.61
CA LYS A 254 5.94 -18.26 10.88
C LYS A 254 5.62 -17.42 9.64
N TYR A 255 4.63 -17.81 8.84
CA TYR A 255 4.25 -17.05 7.64
C TYR A 255 3.62 -15.70 7.95
N LEU A 256 2.82 -15.59 9.01
CA LEU A 256 2.28 -14.31 9.47
C LEU A 256 3.41 -13.39 9.97
N THR A 257 4.38 -13.93 10.72
CA THR A 257 5.52 -13.13 11.20
C THR A 257 6.47 -12.72 10.08
N ILE A 258 6.70 -13.57 9.06
CA ILE A 258 7.40 -13.18 7.84
C ILE A 258 6.70 -11.98 7.19
N TYR A 259 5.38 -12.04 7.02
CA TYR A 259 4.68 -10.89 6.46
C TYR A 259 4.87 -9.64 7.34
N LYS A 260 4.58 -9.71 8.65
CA LYS A 260 4.67 -8.55 9.57
C LYS A 260 6.04 -7.88 9.55
N LEU A 261 7.14 -8.65 9.47
CA LEU A 261 8.51 -8.12 9.52
C LEU A 261 9.08 -7.67 8.17
N ASN A 262 8.47 -8.07 7.06
CA ASN A 262 9.01 -7.85 5.71
C ASN A 262 8.01 -7.16 4.78
N ASN A 263 6.93 -6.59 5.33
CA ASN A 263 5.96 -5.83 4.55
C ASN A 263 6.45 -4.40 4.30
N PHE A 264 6.16 -3.91 3.09
CA PHE A 264 6.35 -2.52 2.66
C PHE A 264 5.10 -2.14 1.82
N GLY A 265 4.19 -1.33 2.36
CA GLY A 265 2.92 -0.94 1.69
C GLY A 265 2.05 -2.14 1.33
N GLY A 266 1.91 -3.05 2.29
CA GLY A 266 1.16 -4.29 2.13
C GLY A 266 1.85 -5.38 1.30
N CYS A 267 2.99 -5.12 0.66
CA CYS A 267 3.68 -6.06 -0.23
C CYS A 267 5.01 -6.56 0.35
N ILE A 268 5.57 -7.63 -0.21
CA ILE A 268 6.86 -8.19 0.22
C ILE A 268 7.88 -8.04 -0.91
N TYR A 269 9.09 -7.60 -0.57
CA TYR A 269 10.19 -7.34 -1.51
C TYR A 269 11.43 -8.11 -1.06
N LEU A 270 12.00 -8.96 -1.91
CA LEU A 270 13.03 -9.91 -1.49
C LEU A 270 14.33 -9.20 -1.11
N ILE A 271 14.82 -8.30 -1.95
CA ILE A 271 16.11 -7.61 -1.76
C ILE A 271 15.98 -6.59 -0.63
N THR A 272 14.94 -5.75 -0.68
CA THR A 272 14.69 -4.71 0.33
C THR A 272 14.53 -5.30 1.73
N SER A 273 13.87 -6.46 1.87
CA SER A 273 13.74 -7.16 3.16
C SER A 273 15.06 -7.70 3.73
N THR A 274 16.12 -7.79 2.90
CA THR A 274 17.44 -8.27 3.34
C THR A 274 18.45 -7.17 3.71
N LEU A 275 18.08 -5.90 3.47
CA LEU A 275 18.91 -4.76 3.83
C LEU A 275 19.17 -4.73 5.34
N GLY A 276 20.31 -4.19 5.75
CA GLY A 276 20.61 -4.05 7.17
C GLY A 276 19.62 -3.09 7.84
N ARG A 277 19.07 -3.46 8.99
CA ARG A 277 18.22 -2.56 9.77
C ARG A 277 19.05 -1.87 10.84
N VAL A 278 18.96 -0.54 10.90
CA VAL A 278 19.52 0.26 11.99
C VAL A 278 18.37 0.87 12.79
N ALA A 279 18.57 1.12 14.09
CA ALA A 279 17.55 1.77 14.91
C ALA A 279 17.07 3.08 14.24
N GLU A 280 15.82 3.46 14.49
CA GLU A 280 15.17 4.66 13.90
C GLU A 280 16.03 5.94 14.00
N ASN A 281 16.69 6.10 15.15
CA ASN A 281 17.60 7.20 15.48
C ASN A 281 19.04 7.02 14.95
N GLY A 282 19.31 5.92 14.29
CA GLY A 282 20.60 5.58 13.71
C GLY A 282 20.77 6.16 12.31
N ASN A 283 22.02 6.18 11.86
CA ASN A 283 22.39 6.69 10.55
C ASN A 283 22.26 5.60 9.49
N ALA A 284 21.05 5.42 8.96
CA ALA A 284 20.83 4.61 7.76
C ALA A 284 21.47 5.30 6.55
N ASN A 285 22.05 4.52 5.64
CA ASN A 285 22.63 5.05 4.40
C ASN A 285 21.69 4.94 3.19
N CYS A 286 20.53 4.31 3.35
CA CYS A 286 19.48 4.20 2.35
C CYS A 286 18.12 4.69 2.86
N ARG A 287 17.28 5.19 1.94
CA ARG A 287 15.86 5.49 2.12
C ARG A 287 15.04 4.71 1.08
N ILE A 288 13.81 4.35 1.45
CA ILE A 288 12.85 3.65 0.59
C ILE A 288 11.73 4.63 0.25
N GLU A 289 11.35 4.67 -1.02
CA GLU A 289 10.23 5.42 -1.57
C GLU A 289 9.42 4.54 -2.51
N TYR A 290 8.17 4.91 -2.78
CA TYR A 290 7.41 4.32 -3.87
C TYR A 290 7.80 4.97 -5.19
N TYR A 291 7.93 4.14 -6.22
CA TYR A 291 8.17 4.61 -7.57
C TYR A 291 6.84 4.83 -8.29
N ASP A 292 6.55 6.07 -8.69
CA ASP A 292 5.45 6.39 -9.60
C ASP A 292 5.95 6.40 -11.05
N GLU A 293 5.31 5.61 -11.92
CA GLU A 293 5.61 5.60 -13.36
C GLU A 293 5.30 6.96 -14.02
N GLN A 294 4.46 7.82 -13.41
CA GLN A 294 4.15 9.15 -13.92
C GLN A 294 5.35 10.12 -13.85
N ASP A 295 6.26 9.91 -12.90
CA ASP A 295 7.52 10.67 -12.78
C ASP A 295 8.48 10.35 -13.94
N CYS A 296 8.26 9.26 -14.68
CA CYS A 296 9.13 8.80 -15.77
C CYS A 296 8.83 9.45 -17.12
N SER A 297 7.84 10.34 -17.20
CA SER A 297 7.69 11.21 -18.38
C SER A 297 8.81 12.25 -18.46
N ALA A 298 9.51 12.51 -17.35
CA ALA A 298 10.80 13.17 -17.34
C ALA A 298 11.91 12.11 -17.52
N THR A 299 12.76 12.29 -18.53
CA THR A 299 14.01 11.51 -18.71
C THR A 299 15.04 11.71 -17.59
N GLU A 300 14.66 12.45 -16.56
CA GLU A 300 15.51 13.15 -15.60
C GLU A 300 14.79 13.17 -14.26
N THR A 301 15.35 12.50 -13.26
CA THR A 301 14.84 12.59 -11.90
C THR A 301 15.60 13.68 -11.18
N VAL A 302 14.87 14.69 -10.73
CA VAL A 302 15.41 15.74 -9.87
C VAL A 302 15.43 15.20 -8.44
N ILE A 303 16.61 15.02 -7.88
CA ILE A 303 16.84 14.67 -6.49
C ILE A 303 17.31 15.91 -5.77
N ASP A 304 16.48 16.43 -4.89
CA ASP A 304 16.85 17.55 -4.04
C ASP A 304 17.61 17.05 -2.81
N SER A 305 18.74 17.68 -2.53
CA SER A 305 19.49 17.50 -1.29
C SER A 305 19.76 18.85 -0.65
N PHE A 306 19.89 18.88 0.67
CA PHE A 306 20.27 20.08 1.39
C PHE A 306 21.68 19.92 1.96
N ARG A 307 22.56 20.83 1.59
CA ARG A 307 23.90 20.93 2.16
C ARG A 307 23.93 22.06 3.18
N VAL A 308 24.27 21.71 4.42
CA VAL A 308 24.47 22.70 5.49
C VAL A 308 25.88 23.29 5.37
N LYS A 309 25.97 24.60 5.19
CA LYS A 309 27.24 25.35 5.18
C LYS A 309 27.26 26.31 6.39
N PRO A 310 28.21 26.16 7.33
CA PRO A 310 28.32 27.11 8.43
C PRO A 310 28.78 28.47 7.91
N VAL A 311 28.02 29.52 8.24
CA VAL A 311 28.32 30.92 7.87
C VAL A 311 28.97 31.66 9.04
N SER A 312 28.54 31.37 10.27
CA SER A 312 29.12 31.90 11.50
C SER A 312 29.00 30.90 12.65
N GLU A 313 29.45 31.25 13.87
CA GLU A 313 29.26 30.41 15.07
C GLU A 313 27.78 30.12 15.36
N ASN A 314 26.86 31.00 14.94
CA ASN A 314 25.43 30.90 15.23
C ASN A 314 24.54 30.89 13.97
N SER A 315 25.11 30.70 12.79
CA SER A 315 24.32 30.65 11.55
C SER A 315 24.80 29.58 10.58
N VAL A 316 23.81 28.93 9.96
CA VAL A 316 24.02 27.95 8.90
C VAL A 316 23.19 28.36 7.69
N GLU A 317 23.79 28.22 6.52
CA GLU A 317 23.16 28.35 5.23
C GLU A 317 22.77 26.94 4.77
N LEU A 318 21.49 26.75 4.45
CA LEU A 318 21.01 25.53 3.80
C LEU A 318 21.04 25.78 2.29
N ILE A 319 21.96 25.11 1.62
CA ILE A 319 22.06 25.15 0.16
C ILE A 319 21.26 23.99 -0.38
N LYS A 320 20.21 24.28 -1.15
CA LYS A 320 19.47 23.27 -1.90
C LYS A 320 20.29 22.91 -3.15
N GLU A 321 20.79 21.68 -3.21
CA GLU A 321 21.47 21.11 -4.36
C GLU A 321 20.52 20.14 -5.06
N SER A 322 20.04 20.48 -6.25
CA SER A 322 19.23 19.60 -7.10
C SER A 322 20.13 18.82 -8.07
N PHE A 323 20.03 17.50 -8.06
CA PHE A 323 20.77 16.62 -8.96
C PHE A 323 19.83 16.00 -9.96
N VAL A 324 20.21 16.02 -11.24
CA VAL A 324 19.50 15.32 -12.29
C VAL A 324 20.18 13.97 -12.52
N GLU A 325 19.50 12.87 -12.18
CA GLU A 325 19.97 11.53 -12.55
C GLU A 325 19.21 11.05 -13.80
N ALA A 326 19.95 10.62 -14.83
CA ALA A 326 19.36 10.00 -16.01
C ALA A 326 18.80 8.62 -15.64
N GLU A 327 17.48 8.55 -15.47
CA GLU A 327 16.76 7.34 -15.04
C GLU A 327 16.55 6.40 -16.23
N ASN A 328 17.51 5.50 -16.46
CA ASN A 328 17.24 4.26 -17.21
C ASN A 328 17.51 3.05 -16.31
N LYS A 329 16.90 3.04 -15.12
CA LYS A 329 16.96 1.88 -14.22
C LYS A 329 15.71 1.03 -14.42
N THR A 330 15.91 -0.19 -14.90
CA THR A 330 14.82 -1.17 -14.99
C THR A 330 14.58 -1.80 -13.62
N PRO A 331 13.31 -1.97 -13.18
CA PRO A 331 12.99 -2.71 -11.97
C PRO A 331 13.60 -4.10 -11.96
N ILE A 332 14.11 -4.50 -10.80
CA ILE A 332 14.58 -5.86 -10.56
C ILE A 332 13.35 -6.73 -10.31
N TYR A 333 13.18 -7.75 -11.15
CA TYR A 333 12.10 -8.73 -11.01
C TYR A 333 12.66 -10.03 -10.44
N VAL A 334 12.22 -10.36 -9.23
CA VAL A 334 12.61 -11.60 -8.54
C VAL A 334 11.82 -12.80 -9.08
N THR A 335 10.54 -12.58 -9.41
CA THR A 335 9.64 -13.62 -9.93
C THR A 335 9.43 -13.47 -11.44
N ASP A 336 8.91 -14.51 -12.07
CA ASP A 336 8.60 -14.48 -13.50
C ASP A 336 7.33 -13.63 -13.79
N ASN A 337 6.49 -13.42 -12.76
CA ASN A 337 5.30 -12.60 -12.83
C ASN A 337 5.66 -11.11 -12.66
N ARG A 338 5.96 -10.45 -13.78
CA ARG A 338 6.42 -9.06 -13.80
C ARG A 338 5.26 -8.08 -13.58
N SER A 339 5.06 -7.67 -12.33
CA SER A 339 4.21 -6.52 -11.99
C SER A 339 5.02 -5.23 -12.03
N ASN A 340 4.49 -4.21 -12.70
CA ASN A 340 5.02 -2.84 -12.64
C ASN A 340 4.29 -1.99 -11.57
N LYS A 341 3.46 -2.62 -10.74
CA LYS A 341 2.72 -1.93 -9.68
C LYS A 341 3.47 -2.06 -8.36
N LYS A 342 3.37 -1.02 -7.53
CA LYS A 342 4.04 -0.92 -6.23
C LYS A 342 5.54 -1.23 -6.37
N ILE A 343 6.24 -0.53 -7.26
CA ILE A 343 7.70 -0.66 -7.35
C ILE A 343 8.30 0.16 -6.21
N LEU A 344 9.28 -0.41 -5.51
CA LEU A 344 10.08 0.34 -4.54
C LEU A 344 11.30 0.95 -5.21
N LYS A 345 11.57 2.20 -4.84
CA LYS A 345 12.76 2.96 -5.17
C LYS A 345 13.64 3.03 -3.92
N VAL A 346 14.85 2.49 -4.00
CA VAL A 346 15.82 2.55 -2.90
C VAL A 346 16.90 3.55 -3.27
N LEU A 347 17.03 4.61 -2.49
CA LEU A 347 17.97 5.70 -2.72
C LEU A 347 19.07 5.70 -1.66
N ASN A 348 20.28 6.13 -2.03
CA ASN A 348 21.28 6.46 -1.02
C ASN A 348 21.06 7.87 -0.48
N VAL A 349 21.12 8.01 0.84
CA VAL A 349 21.03 9.31 1.55
C VAL A 349 22.39 9.84 2.00
N THR A 350 23.44 9.04 1.83
CA THR A 350 24.83 9.42 2.07
C THR A 350 25.70 8.98 0.91
N ARG A 351 26.93 9.51 0.83
CA ARG A 351 27.95 8.93 -0.04
C ARG A 351 28.20 7.48 0.37
N LEU A 352 28.31 6.59 -0.62
CA LEU A 352 28.58 5.17 -0.40
C LEU A 352 29.91 4.80 -1.02
N LYS A 353 30.67 3.97 -0.31
CA LYS A 353 31.85 3.30 -0.88
C LYS A 353 31.44 1.97 -1.51
N ALA A 354 32.20 1.53 -2.51
CA ALA A 354 32.09 0.18 -3.03
C ALA A 354 32.22 -0.82 -1.87
N ASN A 355 31.35 -1.83 -1.87
CA ASN A 355 31.27 -2.90 -0.86
C ASN A 355 30.76 -2.44 0.51
N GLU A 356 30.26 -1.21 0.64
CA GLU A 356 29.57 -0.76 1.83
C GLU A 356 28.19 -1.42 1.93
N PRO A 357 27.81 -2.01 3.09
CA PRO A 357 26.51 -2.63 3.28
C PRO A 357 25.40 -1.59 3.25
N LEU A 358 24.31 -1.94 2.58
CA LEU A 358 23.14 -1.09 2.49
C LEU A 358 22.27 -1.27 3.74
N THR A 359 21.87 -0.16 4.33
CA THR A 359 21.13 -0.09 5.59
C THR A 359 19.96 0.86 5.51
N ILE A 360 18.83 0.43 6.07
CA ILE A 360 17.58 1.19 6.17
C ILE A 360 17.22 1.36 7.65
N LYS A 361 16.40 2.37 7.95
CA LYS A 361 15.87 2.55 9.30
C LYS A 361 14.91 1.42 9.66
N ASP A 362 14.90 1.02 10.92
CA ASP A 362 13.94 0.09 11.48
C ASP A 362 12.69 0.87 11.91
N VAL A 363 11.88 1.22 10.91
CA VAL A 363 10.57 1.86 11.06
C VAL A 363 9.51 0.96 10.45
N ASP A 364 8.24 1.26 10.73
CA ASP A 364 7.13 0.63 10.04
C ASP A 364 7.01 1.19 8.62
N TYR A 365 7.08 0.32 7.62
CA TYR A 365 6.93 0.66 6.21
C TYR A 365 5.58 0.19 5.66
N SER A 366 4.65 -0.25 6.52
CA SER A 366 3.32 -0.71 6.12
C SER A 366 2.46 0.41 5.53
N LEU A 367 2.66 1.65 5.97
CA LEU A 367 1.98 2.84 5.49
C LEU A 367 2.87 3.57 4.47
N PRO A 368 2.41 3.76 3.21
CA PRO A 368 3.06 4.68 2.29
C PRO A 368 3.00 6.09 2.87
N THR A 369 4.13 6.79 2.99
CA THR A 369 4.12 8.16 3.53
C THR A 369 3.50 9.20 2.59
N ASP A 370 3.25 8.86 1.32
CA ASP A 370 2.87 9.82 0.26
C ASP A 370 2.08 9.18 -0.91
N SER A 371 1.18 8.21 -0.70
CA SER A 371 0.43 7.61 -1.82
C SER A 371 -0.88 8.35 -2.12
N GLU A 372 -1.20 8.58 -3.42
CA GLU A 372 -2.53 9.07 -3.86
C GLU A 372 -3.70 8.20 -3.31
N ASP A 373 -3.40 6.94 -2.98
CA ASP A 373 -4.35 5.97 -2.44
C ASP A 373 -4.82 6.34 -1.01
N GLU A 374 -4.02 7.08 -0.21
CA GLU A 374 -4.39 7.53 1.14
C GLU A 374 -5.63 8.44 1.12
N PHE A 375 -5.74 9.34 0.13
CA PHE A 375 -6.90 10.20 -0.06
C PHE A 375 -8.18 9.41 -0.41
N ALA A 376 -8.04 8.28 -1.11
CA ALA A 376 -9.17 7.44 -1.48
C ALA A 376 -9.72 6.65 -0.27
N VAL A 377 -8.86 6.21 0.65
CA VAL A 377 -9.27 5.55 1.91
C VAL A 377 -9.98 6.53 2.83
N LEU A 378 -9.41 7.72 3.03
CA LEU A 378 -10.00 8.76 3.89
C LEU A 378 -11.40 9.20 3.40
N SER A 379 -11.63 9.16 2.08
CA SER A 379 -12.95 9.45 1.51
C SER A 379 -14.00 8.37 1.80
N LEU A 380 -13.59 7.12 2.02
CA LEU A 380 -14.48 6.00 2.36
C LEU A 380 -14.86 5.96 3.83
N ASP A 381 -13.96 6.37 4.73
CA ASP A 381 -14.24 6.36 6.17
C ASP A 381 -15.36 7.33 6.55
N LEU A 382 -15.51 8.43 5.81
CA LEU A 382 -16.65 9.36 5.96
C LEU A 382 -17.98 8.69 5.61
N ASP A 383 -18.02 7.86 4.56
CA ASP A 383 -19.21 7.11 4.14
C ASP A 383 -19.47 5.88 5.04
N ASN A 384 -18.41 5.24 5.55
CA ASN A 384 -18.48 4.05 6.40
C ASN A 384 -18.87 4.37 7.86
N GLU A 385 -18.48 5.51 8.42
CA GLU A 385 -18.98 5.99 9.72
C GLU A 385 -20.50 6.17 9.69
N GLU A 386 -21.03 6.72 8.59
CA GLU A 386 -22.46 6.94 8.41
C GLU A 386 -23.22 5.61 8.22
N GLN A 387 -22.63 4.66 7.48
CA GLN A 387 -23.19 3.31 7.35
C GLN A 387 -23.07 2.45 8.63
N ARG A 388 -21.97 2.56 9.40
CA ARG A 388 -21.82 1.92 10.72
C ARG A 388 -22.83 2.48 11.72
N ARG A 389 -23.06 3.80 11.72
CA ARG A 389 -24.14 4.42 12.52
C ARG A 389 -25.53 3.92 12.10
N MET A 390 -25.80 3.80 10.81
CA MET A 390 -27.07 3.27 10.30
C MET A 390 -27.32 1.79 10.64
N ARG A 391 -26.27 0.94 10.61
CA ARG A 391 -26.40 -0.48 11.03
C ARG A 391 -26.62 -0.64 12.53
N MET A 392 -26.05 0.21 13.37
CA MET A 392 -26.33 0.23 14.82
C MET A 392 -27.75 0.70 15.15
N ILE A 393 -28.35 1.57 14.33
CA ILE A 393 -29.73 2.03 14.53
C ILE A 393 -30.75 0.97 14.08
N GLN A 394 -30.44 0.17 13.05
CA GLN A 394 -31.32 -0.90 12.58
C GLN A 394 -31.27 -2.19 13.43
N SER A 395 -30.17 -2.46 14.14
CA SER A 395 -30.07 -3.62 15.04
C SER A 395 -30.81 -3.46 16.38
N ARG A 396 -31.25 -2.24 16.72
CA ARG A 396 -32.04 -1.96 17.94
C ARG A 396 -33.56 -2.14 17.80
N HIS A 397 -34.07 -2.46 16.61
CA HIS A 397 -35.53 -2.55 16.37
C HIS A 397 -36.09 -3.96 16.12
N ARG A 398 -35.37 -5.03 16.47
CA ARG A 398 -35.89 -6.41 16.35
C ARG A 398 -35.86 -7.22 17.64
N PHE A 399 -36.40 -6.69 18.74
CA PHE A 399 -36.99 -7.50 19.81
C PHE A 399 -38.02 -6.68 20.59
N SER A 400 -39.31 -7.00 20.39
CA SER A 400 -40.36 -7.08 21.43
C SER A 400 -41.76 -6.84 20.83
N THR A 401 -42.64 -7.81 21.02
CA THR A 401 -44.04 -7.84 20.64
C THR A 401 -44.96 -7.46 21.82
N SER A 402 -45.97 -6.63 21.53
CA SER A 402 -47.35 -6.64 22.07
C SER A 402 -47.68 -6.11 23.49
N ALA A 403 -48.42 -4.97 23.54
CA ALA A 403 -49.82 -4.84 24.01
C ALA A 403 -50.14 -3.60 24.92
N LEU A 404 -51.06 -2.76 24.40
CA LEU A 404 -52.18 -2.01 25.04
C LEU A 404 -51.96 -1.06 26.25
N LEU A 405 -52.15 0.26 26.02
CA LEU A 405 -53.24 1.12 26.55
C LEU A 405 -53.02 2.61 26.19
N GLN A 406 -54.10 3.31 25.81
CA GLN A 406 -54.19 4.72 25.38
C GLN A 406 -54.30 5.73 26.58
N PRO A 407 -54.64 7.03 26.40
CA PRO A 407 -53.84 8.13 25.82
C PRO A 407 -53.82 9.40 26.73
N ALA A 408 -52.83 10.30 26.60
CA ALA A 408 -52.97 11.69 27.07
C ALA A 408 -52.02 12.70 26.39
N LYS A 409 -52.62 13.49 25.49
CA LYS A 409 -52.52 14.95 25.26
C LYS A 409 -51.17 15.70 25.35
N ASN A 410 -50.84 16.27 24.19
CA ASN A 410 -50.39 17.64 23.90
C ASN A 410 -49.04 18.14 24.44
N SER A 411 -48.08 18.31 23.52
CA SER A 411 -47.54 19.65 23.24
C SER A 411 -47.08 19.75 21.78
N LYS A 412 -47.37 20.91 21.16
CA LYS A 412 -47.10 21.21 19.75
C LYS A 412 -45.63 21.61 19.60
N MET A 413 -44.86 20.90 18.77
CA MET A 413 -43.78 21.51 18.00
C MET A 413 -43.87 21.00 16.55
N ARG A 414 -43.85 21.96 15.63
CA ARG A 414 -44.07 21.79 14.19
C ARG A 414 -42.84 21.14 13.56
N THR A 415 -42.97 19.90 13.12
CA THR A 415 -42.11 19.29 12.12
C THR A 415 -42.66 19.62 10.74
N ALA A 416 -41.85 20.28 9.90
CA ALA A 416 -42.07 20.36 8.48
C ALA A 416 -41.52 19.09 7.83
N SER A 417 -42.41 18.17 7.45
CA SER A 417 -42.08 17.02 6.61
C SER A 417 -42.22 17.42 5.14
N PHE A 418 -41.13 17.36 4.38
CA PHE A 418 -41.20 17.33 2.93
C PHE A 418 -41.19 15.87 2.47
N THR A 419 -42.38 15.33 2.25
CA THR A 419 -42.59 14.21 1.34
C THR A 419 -42.93 14.79 -0.03
N SER A 420 -42.04 14.63 -1.02
CA SER A 420 -42.45 14.78 -2.42
C SER A 420 -41.78 13.72 -3.28
N SER A 421 -42.55 12.68 -3.53
CA SER A 421 -42.60 11.95 -4.79
C SER A 421 -42.51 12.88 -6.00
N GLY A 422 -41.73 12.51 -7.01
CA GLY A 422 -41.84 13.08 -8.35
C GLY A 422 -40.56 13.72 -8.88
N SER A 423 -40.06 13.14 -9.96
CA SER A 423 -39.03 13.63 -10.86
C SER A 423 -39.18 15.12 -11.24
N SER A 424 -38.37 16.02 -10.65
CA SER A 424 -37.74 17.20 -11.29
C SER A 424 -37.11 18.11 -10.23
N PHE A 425 -35.84 17.89 -9.88
CA PHE A 425 -35.06 18.83 -9.06
C PHE A 425 -33.63 19.01 -9.62
N GLY A 426 -33.52 19.04 -10.95
CA GLY A 426 -32.42 19.73 -11.63
C GLY A 426 -32.83 21.18 -11.88
N GLU A 427 -31.88 22.11 -11.77
CA GLU A 427 -31.95 23.54 -12.15
C GLU A 427 -32.25 24.62 -11.08
N GLY A 428 -32.07 24.34 -9.78
CA GLY A 428 -32.42 25.30 -8.72
C GLY A 428 -31.33 26.13 -8.04
N ILE A 429 -30.05 25.69 -7.96
CA ILE A 429 -29.09 26.25 -6.97
C ILE A 429 -27.71 26.63 -7.54
N ILE A 430 -27.60 27.00 -8.82
CA ILE A 430 -26.37 27.65 -9.32
C ILE A 430 -26.73 28.79 -10.27
N LYS A 431 -27.06 29.94 -9.69
CA LYS A 431 -27.00 31.24 -10.37
C LYS A 431 -26.22 32.22 -9.51
N TYR A 432 -24.95 31.91 -9.25
CA TYR A 432 -23.98 32.96 -8.99
C TYR A 432 -23.56 33.54 -10.33
N ASN A 433 -23.72 34.86 -10.45
CA ASN A 433 -23.55 35.58 -11.69
C ASN A 433 -22.05 35.55 -12.07
N ARG A 434 -21.73 35.05 -13.26
CA ARG A 434 -20.35 34.84 -13.74
C ARG A 434 -19.49 36.11 -13.69
N ALA A 435 -20.13 37.28 -13.64
CA ALA A 435 -19.50 38.58 -13.42
C ALA A 435 -18.98 38.78 -11.98
N GLN A 436 -19.73 38.38 -10.95
CA GLN A 436 -19.30 38.48 -9.54
C GLN A 436 -18.11 37.57 -9.22
N ILE A 437 -18.09 36.36 -9.80
CA ILE A 437 -16.94 35.45 -9.65
C ILE A 437 -15.70 36.05 -10.34
N ARG A 438 -15.88 36.71 -11.48
CA ARG A 438 -14.78 37.37 -12.20
C ARG A 438 -14.25 38.59 -11.45
N GLU A 439 -15.13 39.36 -10.82
CA GLU A 439 -14.81 40.53 -10.01
C GLU A 439 -14.08 40.13 -8.71
N MET A 440 -14.52 39.06 -8.04
CA MET A 440 -13.80 38.47 -6.90
C MET A 440 -12.41 37.97 -7.28
N LEU A 441 -12.28 37.27 -8.42
CA LEU A 441 -10.98 36.77 -8.88
C LEU A 441 -10.05 37.89 -9.34
N GLN A 442 -10.59 39.00 -9.86
CA GLN A 442 -9.81 40.20 -10.18
C GLN A 442 -9.35 40.96 -8.93
N GLN A 443 -10.16 41.01 -7.87
CA GLN A 443 -9.75 41.61 -6.60
C GLN A 443 -8.63 40.79 -5.92
N LEU A 444 -8.69 39.46 -6.00
CA LEU A 444 -7.62 38.58 -5.48
C LEU A 444 -6.32 38.66 -6.29
N THR A 445 -6.38 38.96 -7.59
CA THR A 445 -5.17 39.09 -8.44
C THR A 445 -4.56 40.48 -8.44
N LEU A 446 -5.24 41.50 -7.90
CA LEU A 446 -4.74 42.87 -7.80
C LEU A 446 -4.09 43.19 -6.43
N GLU A 447 -4.24 42.33 -5.43
CA GLU A 447 -3.51 42.44 -4.15
C GLU A 447 -2.11 41.79 -4.20
N GLU A 448 -1.83 40.95 -5.20
CA GLU A 448 -0.48 40.50 -5.54
C GLU A 448 0.17 41.49 -6.52
N GLY A 449 0.46 42.67 -6.00
CA GLY A 449 1.32 43.64 -6.65
C GLY A 449 2.71 43.05 -6.87
N ILE A 450 2.97 42.73 -8.13
CA ILE A 450 4.27 42.56 -8.80
C ILE A 450 5.42 43.20 -8.00
N GLN A 451 6.19 42.36 -7.31
CA GLN A 451 7.62 42.54 -7.16
C GLN A 451 8.26 41.49 -8.07
N GLU A 452 8.69 41.94 -9.25
CA GLU A 452 9.68 41.20 -10.05
C GLU A 452 10.98 41.17 -9.23
N GLU A 453 11.10 40.19 -8.33
CA GLU A 453 12.40 39.79 -7.80
C GLU A 453 13.03 38.81 -8.78
N SER A 454 14.14 39.28 -9.35
CA SER A 454 15.16 38.51 -10.06
C SER A 454 15.39 37.13 -9.45
N GLU A 455 15.69 36.13 -10.29
CA GLU A 455 16.26 34.81 -9.94
C GLU A 455 17.01 34.84 -8.59
N ALA A 456 16.26 34.58 -7.51
CA ALA A 456 16.80 34.56 -6.17
C ALA A 456 17.19 33.12 -5.89
N ASP A 457 18.46 32.92 -5.52
CA ASP A 457 18.95 31.66 -4.99
C ASP A 457 17.99 31.16 -3.89
N ASP A 458 17.45 29.94 -4.04
CA ASP A 458 16.63 29.21 -3.05
C ASP A 458 17.43 28.80 -1.79
N ASN A 459 18.42 29.61 -1.39
CA ASN A 459 19.24 29.41 -0.22
C ASN A 459 18.57 30.09 0.99
N PHE A 460 18.25 29.30 2.01
CA PHE A 460 17.64 29.82 3.23
C PHE A 460 18.71 29.99 4.32
N MET A 461 18.74 31.17 4.92
CA MET A 461 19.62 31.47 6.05
C MET A 461 18.86 31.25 7.36
N LEU A 462 19.34 30.34 8.20
CA LEU A 462 18.78 30.07 9.52
C LEU A 462 19.63 30.74 10.61
N GLU A 463 19.04 31.70 11.31
CA GLU A 463 19.62 32.29 12.51
C GLU A 463 19.28 31.44 13.74
N VAL A 464 20.30 30.99 14.46
CA VAL A 464 20.12 30.27 15.72
C VAL A 464 20.25 31.28 16.87
N PRO A 465 19.28 31.35 17.81
CA PRO A 465 19.34 32.31 18.92
C PRO A 465 20.62 32.17 19.75
N SER A 466 21.22 33.28 20.17
CA SER A 466 22.48 33.32 20.93
C SER A 466 22.48 32.56 22.28
N THR A 467 21.30 32.12 22.74
CA THR A 467 21.12 31.28 23.92
C THR A 467 21.42 29.80 23.65
N PHE A 468 21.50 29.37 22.39
CA PHE A 468 21.90 28.02 21.97
C PHE A 468 23.43 27.89 21.95
N GLY A 469 24.06 27.91 23.13
CA GLY A 469 25.53 27.99 23.11
C GLY A 469 26.28 27.84 24.41
N LYS A 470 25.85 26.99 25.36
CA LYS A 470 26.75 26.51 26.44
C LYS A 470 26.50 25.04 26.78
N GLY A 471 26.86 24.14 25.86
CA GLY A 471 26.97 22.70 26.13
C GLY A 471 26.93 21.84 24.87
N ARG A 472 28.07 21.23 24.50
CA ARG A 472 28.21 20.14 23.48
C ARG A 472 27.23 18.99 23.80
N LYS A 473 26.51 18.30 22.90
CA LYS A 473 26.69 17.89 21.48
C LYS A 473 25.31 17.61 20.86
N THR A 474 25.22 17.73 19.52
CA THR A 474 24.14 17.31 18.59
C THR A 474 22.76 17.97 18.76
N VAL A 475 22.34 18.73 17.74
CA VAL A 475 20.97 19.24 17.58
C VAL A 475 20.19 18.23 16.71
N ARG A 476 19.07 17.72 17.23
CA ARG A 476 18.04 17.01 16.45
C ARG A 476 16.92 18.00 16.16
N PHE A 477 16.48 18.08 14.92
CA PHE A 477 15.21 18.72 14.58
C PHE A 477 14.10 17.67 14.75
N GLY A 478 13.25 17.87 15.76
CA GLY A 478 12.01 17.12 15.92
C GLY A 478 10.90 17.83 15.16
N HIS A 479 10.13 17.09 14.37
CA HIS A 479 8.86 17.57 13.83
C HIS A 479 7.81 17.45 14.95
N ASP A 480 7.66 18.49 15.78
CA ASP A 480 6.46 18.63 16.61
C ASP A 480 5.41 19.40 15.80
N ALA A 481 4.54 18.66 15.11
CA ALA A 481 3.28 19.17 14.63
C ALA A 481 2.26 19.10 15.76
N THR A 482 2.23 20.11 16.64
CA THR A 482 1.02 20.45 17.43
C THR A 482 1.07 21.93 17.83
N ASN A 483 0.30 22.75 17.12
CA ASN A 483 -0.57 23.80 17.67
C ASN A 483 -1.13 24.65 16.53
N LEU A 484 -2.29 24.23 16.02
CA LEU A 484 -3.46 25.08 15.79
C LEU A 484 -4.71 24.19 15.75
#